data_AF-A0A6N3CRL5-F1
#
_entry.id   AF-A0A6N3CRL5-F1
#
_cell.length_a   1.000
_cell.length_b   1.000
_cell.length_c   1.000
_cell.angle_alpha   90.00
_cell.angle_beta   90.00
_cell.angle_gamma   90.00
#
_symmetry.space_group_name_H-M   'P 1'
#
loop_
_entity.id
_entity.type
_entity.pdbx_description
1 polymer ?
#
loop_
_entity_poly.entity_id
_entity_poly.type
_entity_poly.pdbx_seq_one_letter_code
_entity_poly.pdbx_strand_id
1 'polypeptide(L)' 'MGRIVGDGALNFEIVDIAVDPAHQGRGLGRMIMENIILWLDRNAYKGSYVTLIADVQELYAKFGFELVRPESEGMARIWG' A
#
# COMPACT_ATOMS: atom_id res chain seq x y z
N MET A 1 11.68 2.90 3.54
CA MET A 1 11.39 1.45 3.41
C MET A 1 9.93 1.30 3.01
N GLY A 2 9.63 0.31 2.19
CA GLY A 2 8.26 -0.11 1.92
C GLY A 2 8.18 -1.62 1.91
N ARG A 3 7.09 -2.18 2.45
CA ARG A 3 6.91 -3.63 2.57
C ARG A 3 5.56 -4.07 2.02
N ILE A 4 5.59 -5.15 1.26
CA ILE A 4 4.43 -5.86 0.73
C ILE A 4 4.44 -7.27 1.30
N VAL A 5 3.29 -7.74 1.78
CA VAL A 5 3.06 -9.12 2.21
C VAL A 5 1.97 -9.70 1.32
N GLY A 6 2.02 -10.99 1.00
CA GLY A 6 1.01 -11.61 0.17
C GLY A 6 1.27 -13.07 -0.08
N ASP A 7 0.37 -13.70 -0.84
CA ASP A 7 0.49 -15.09 -1.29
C ASP A 7 1.37 -15.23 -2.55
N GLY A 8 1.85 -14.11 -3.10
CA GLY A 8 2.66 -14.07 -4.31
C GLY A 8 1.85 -14.22 -5.61
N ALA A 9 0.51 -14.21 -5.55
CA ALA A 9 -0.35 -14.35 -6.72
C ALA A 9 -1.63 -13.50 -6.65
N LEU A 10 -2.55 -13.79 -5.72
CA LEU A 10 -3.91 -13.25 -5.72
C LEU A 10 -4.11 -12.13 -4.71
N ASN A 11 -3.42 -12.15 -3.57
CA ASN A 11 -3.62 -11.16 -2.50
C ASN A 11 -2.30 -10.54 -2.06
N PHE A 12 -2.29 -9.22 -1.98
CA PHE A 12 -1.17 -8.43 -1.50
C PHE A 12 -1.66 -7.34 -0.54
N GLU A 13 -0.86 -7.05 0.48
CA GLU A 13 -1.07 -5.96 1.41
C GLU A 13 0.21 -5.13 1.51
N ILE A 14 0.08 -3.82 1.30
CA ILE A 14 1.15 -2.87 1.60
C ILE A 14 1.05 -2.54 3.09
N VAL A 15 1.89 -3.19 3.89
CA VAL A 15 1.78 -3.18 5.36
C VAL A 15 2.52 -2.01 6.01
N ASP A 16 3.54 -1.45 5.34
CA ASP A 16 4.20 -0.24 5.80
C ASP A 16 4.88 0.52 4.68
N ILE A 17 4.90 1.85 4.85
CA ILE A 17 5.72 2.80 4.12
C ILE A 17 6.29 3.76 5.13
N ALA A 18 7.60 3.74 5.27
CA ALA A 18 8.30 4.56 6.24
C ALA A 18 9.41 5.36 5.57
N VAL A 19 9.42 6.66 5.83
CA VAL A 19 10.53 7.55 5.53
C VAL A 19 11.03 8.10 6.85
N ASP A 20 12.33 7.91 7.10
CA ASP A 20 13.01 8.47 8.26
C ASP A 20 12.67 9.97 8.40
N PRO A 21 12.30 10.46 9.61
CA PRO A 21 11.87 11.84 9.80
C PRO A 21 12.83 12.90 9.23
N ALA A 22 14.14 12.69 9.31
CA ALA A 22 15.14 13.63 8.79
C ALA A 22 15.14 13.74 7.25
N HIS A 23 14.47 12.79 6.58
CA HIS A 23 14.41 12.67 5.13
C HIS A 23 13.01 12.92 4.55
N GLN A 24 12.03 13.27 5.39
CA GLN A 24 10.68 13.61 4.97
C GLN A 24 10.62 14.93 4.20
N GLY A 25 9.51 15.17 3.48
CA GLY A 25 9.32 16.36 2.63
C GLY A 25 10.10 16.36 1.31
N ARG A 26 10.89 15.31 1.04
CA ARG A 26 11.75 15.19 -0.15
C ARG A 26 11.18 14.28 -1.25
N GLY A 27 9.90 13.91 -1.16
CA GLY A 27 9.25 13.02 -2.13
C GLY A 27 9.60 11.53 -2.00
N LEU A 28 10.37 11.12 -0.99
CA LEU A 28 10.80 9.71 -0.83
C LEU A 28 9.63 8.73 -0.63
N GLY A 29 8.55 9.15 0.05
CA GLY A 29 7.36 8.31 0.21
C GLY A 29 6.70 7.98 -1.13
N ARG A 30 6.66 8.98 -2.03
CA ARG A 30 6.21 8.79 -3.41
C ARG A 30 7.14 7.86 -4.18
N MET A 31 8.46 8.02 -4.07
CA MET A 31 9.42 7.13 -4.73
C MET A 31 9.29 5.69 -4.25
N ILE A 32 9.06 5.46 -2.95
CA ILE A 32 8.82 4.12 -2.41
C ILE A 32 7.55 3.52 -3.03
N MET A 33 6.46 4.28 -3.06
CA MET A 33 5.21 3.83 -3.71
C MET A 33 5.39 3.52 -5.19
N GLU A 34 6.08 4.38 -5.95
CA GLU A 34 6.37 4.14 -7.36
C GLU A 34 7.10 2.81 -7.58
N ASN A 35 8.08 2.49 -6.72
CA ASN A 35 8.79 1.21 -6.80
C ASN A 35 7.90 0.01 -6.42
N ILE A 36 7.01 0.18 -5.44
CA ILE A 36 6.02 -0.85 -5.06
C ILE A 36 5.06 -1.13 -6.23
N ILE A 37 4.49 -0.09 -6.84
CA ILE A 37 3.59 -0.25 -7.99
C ILE A 37 4.31 -0.93 -9.15
N LEU A 38 5.53 -0.52 -9.49
CA LEU A 38 6.33 -1.17 -10.53
C LEU A 38 6.63 -2.65 -10.21
N TRP A 39 6.71 -3.02 -8.93
CA TRP A 39 6.82 -4.42 -8.55
C TRP A 39 5.49 -5.14 -8.71
N LEU A 40 4.38 -4.57 -8.26
CA LEU A 40 3.04 -5.15 -8.41
C LEU A 40 2.68 -5.34 -9.89
N ASP A 41 2.94 -4.36 -10.76
CA ASP A 41 2.68 -4.45 -12.20
C ASP A 41 3.39 -5.64 -12.87
N ARG A 42 4.52 -6.10 -12.31
CA ARG A 42 5.30 -7.23 -12.82
C ARG A 42 4.93 -8.58 -12.21
N ASN A 43 4.32 -8.59 -11.02
CA ASN A 43 4.14 -9.80 -10.21
C ASN A 43 2.67 -10.12 -9.91
N ALA A 44 1.79 -9.13 -9.89
CA ALA A 44 0.36 -9.32 -9.68
C ALA A 44 -0.32 -9.77 -10.97
N TYR A 45 -1.30 -10.67 -10.83
CA TYR A 45 -2.12 -11.12 -11.94
C TYR A 45 -3.36 -10.24 -12.08
N LYS A 46 -4.02 -10.34 -13.24
CA LYS A 46 -5.30 -9.66 -13.43
C LYS A 46 -6.31 -10.15 -12.40
N GLY A 47 -6.85 -9.22 -11.61
CA GLY A 47 -7.80 -9.51 -10.53
C GLY A 47 -7.15 -9.76 -9.17
N SER A 48 -5.83 -9.63 -9.04
CA SER A 48 -5.19 -9.62 -7.72
C SER A 48 -5.76 -8.46 -6.88
N TYR A 49 -6.02 -8.75 -5.62
CA TYR A 49 -6.53 -7.79 -4.66
C TYR A 49 -5.37 -7.23 -3.85
N VAL A 50 -5.15 -5.91 -3.99
CA VAL A 50 -4.07 -5.19 -3.31
C VAL A 50 -4.67 -4.20 -2.33
N THR A 51 -4.35 -4.34 -1.05
CA THR A 51 -4.91 -3.49 0.01
C THR A 51 -3.83 -2.79 0.82
N LEU A 52 -4.24 -1.76 1.55
CA LEU A 52 -3.44 -1.07 2.56
C LEU A 52 -4.37 -0.38 3.56
N ILE A 53 -3.86 -0.10 4.77
CA ILE A 53 -4.54 0.73 5.76
C ILE A 53 -3.96 2.15 5.65
N ALA A 54 -4.73 3.06 5.04
CA ALA A 54 -4.27 4.41 4.72
C ALA A 54 -4.46 5.38 5.90
N ASP A 55 -3.36 5.97 6.37
CA ASP A 55 -3.34 7.15 7.23
C ASP A 55 -3.36 8.46 6.42
N VAL A 56 -2.82 8.45 5.19
CA VAL A 56 -2.78 9.60 4.25
C VAL A 56 -3.38 9.21 2.90
N GLN A 57 -4.70 9.29 2.77
CA GLN A 57 -5.44 8.79 1.60
C GLN A 57 -5.02 9.44 0.28
N GLU A 58 -4.71 10.75 0.29
CA GLU A 58 -4.37 11.52 -0.91
C GLU A 58 -3.06 11.09 -1.56
N LEU A 59 -2.15 10.47 -0.80
CA LEU A 59 -0.94 9.89 -1.34
C LEU A 59 -1.28 8.66 -2.18
N TYR A 60 -2.08 7.75 -1.63
CA TYR A 60 -2.40 6.46 -2.25
C TYR A 60 -3.38 6.59 -3.42
N ALA A 61 -4.31 7.55 -3.35
CA ALA A 61 -5.23 7.84 -4.46
C ALA A 61 -4.49 8.20 -5.77
N LYS A 62 -3.30 8.80 -5.68
CA LYS A 62 -2.46 9.09 -6.86
C LYS A 62 -1.96 7.85 -7.59
N PHE A 63 -2.02 6.69 -6.94
CA PHE A 63 -1.62 5.38 -7.47
C PHE A 63 -2.83 4.49 -7.80
N GLY A 64 -4.04 5.05 -7.83
CA GLY A 64 -5.26 4.31 -8.17
C GLY A 64 -5.85 3.48 -7.04
N PHE A 65 -5.39 3.67 -5.79
CA PHE A 65 -6.08 3.10 -4.64
C PHE A 65 -7.35 3.90 -4.35
N GLU A 66 -8.43 3.18 -4.09
CA GLU A 66 -9.73 3.72 -3.75
C GLU A 66 -10.15 3.27 -2.35
N LEU A 67 -11.04 4.04 -1.72
CA LEU A 67 -11.68 3.59 -0.50
C LEU A 67 -12.63 2.45 -0.83
N VAL A 68 -12.59 1.37 -0.04
CA VAL A 68 -13.49 0.21 -0.19
C VAL A 68 -14.85 0.40 0.48
N ARG A 69 -15.07 1.55 1.14
CA ARG A 69 -16.35 1.93 1.75
C ARG A 69 -17.27 2.62 0.73
N PRO A 70 -18.61 2.54 0.88
CA PRO A 70 -19.35 1.97 2.02
C PRO A 70 -19.49 0.44 2.01
N GLU A 71 -19.09 -0.24 0.95
CA GLU A 71 -19.31 -1.69 0.78
C GLU A 71 -18.51 -2.53 1.78
N SER A 72 -17.35 -2.04 2.22
CA SER A 72 -16.47 -2.72 3.18
C SER A 72 -15.71 -1.73 4.05
N GLU A 73 -15.37 -2.17 5.26
CA GLU A 73 -14.62 -1.38 6.24
C GLU A 73 -13.35 -2.11 6.67
N GLY A 74 -12.29 -1.37 6.95
CA GLY A 74 -11.07 -1.92 7.53
C GLY A 74 -11.30 -2.32 8.99
N MET A 75 -10.83 -3.51 9.38
CA MET A 75 -10.96 -4.03 10.75
C MET A 75 -9.62 -4.54 11.24
N ALA A 76 -9.30 -4.29 12.51
CA ALA A 76 -8.09 -4.79 13.15
C ALA A 76 -8.43 -5.37 14.53
N ARG A 77 -7.72 -6.44 14.89
CA ARG A 77 -7.69 -6.96 16.27
C ARG A 77 -6.23 -7.11 16.66
N ILE A 78 -5.88 -6.60 17.84
CA ILE A 78 -4.52 -6.66 18.39
C ILE A 78 -4.53 -7.72 19.49
N TRP A 79 -3.64 -8.71 19.38
CA TRP A 79 -3.44 -9.72 20.41
C TRP A 79 -2.30 -9.28 21.34
N GLY A 80 -2.52 -9.46 22.63
CA GLY A 80 -1.57 -9.25 23.72
C GLY A 80 -1.74 -10.32 24.77
#